data_AF-A0A7C4G265-F1
#
_entry.id   AF-A0A7C4G265-F1
#
_cell.length_a   1.000
_cell.length_b   1.000
_cell.length_c   1.000
_cell.angle_alpha   90.00
_cell.angle_beta   90.00
_cell.angle_gamma   90.00
#
_symmetry.space_group_name_H-M   'P 1'
#
loop_
_entity.id
_entity.type
_entity.pdbx_description
1 polymer ?
#
loop_
_entity_poly.entity_id
_entity_poly.type
_entity_poly.pdbx_seq_one_letter_code
_entity_poly.pdbx_strand_id
1 'polypeptide(L)'
;MSTFTRTAIVVSAIASLAGTLAAQSYSPLFAPRSTHREVWVCVDQYNRPIPYAYFTVATGYYAYTNAHYHDDPWHVFSTATPYEGYAGSSGEFGFDLATTIVAQAEAILMSCSNEFGTVYASADFGVGYNDLYYNHHDGIWHKIGGTDTGANTGHGTTDYNRYMRTDAAYGVYYATLDYLAGAPGQQKVCTNDMALWLGGKFDINALIGAPWRSPHASHDRGTAVDVAGPGSGQCPDSYEVNVAAFIDRCVARGALRTYSVNESNHAHCNWANPATYPH
;
A
#
# COMPACT_ATOMS: atom_id res chain seq x y z
N MET A 1 -24.62 9.05 44.00
CA MET A 1 -23.98 8.16 43.01
C MET A 1 -23.76 8.98 41.75
N SER A 2 -22.54 9.48 41.57
CA SER A 2 -22.16 10.30 40.42
C SER A 2 -21.97 9.37 39.22
N THR A 3 -22.81 9.49 38.21
CA THR A 3 -22.60 8.89 36.89
C THR A 3 -21.35 9.51 36.27
N PHE A 4 -20.25 8.76 36.23
CA PHE A 4 -19.02 9.18 35.55
C PHE A 4 -19.14 8.85 34.06
N THR A 5 -19.18 9.88 33.23
CA THR A 5 -18.99 9.74 31.79
C THR A 5 -17.50 9.97 31.51
N ARG A 6 -16.79 8.94 31.03
CA ARG A 6 -15.37 9.03 30.67
C ARG A 6 -15.26 9.32 29.17
N THR A 7 -14.56 10.39 28.81
CA THR A 7 -14.28 10.75 27.42
C THR A 7 -12.82 10.41 27.12
N ALA A 8 -12.58 9.45 26.24
CA ALA A 8 -11.29 9.34 25.58
C ALA A 8 -11.23 10.45 24.53
N ILE A 9 -10.33 11.42 24.69
CA ILE A 9 -10.02 12.35 23.61
C ILE A 9 -9.01 11.65 22.70
N VAL A 10 -9.54 11.03 21.64
CA VAL A 10 -8.74 10.70 20.46
C VAL A 10 -8.59 12.00 19.67
N VAL A 11 -7.39 12.56 19.62
CA VAL A 11 -7.08 13.56 18.57
C VAL A 11 -6.61 12.80 17.34
N SER A 12 -7.57 12.20 16.64
CA SER A 12 -7.45 11.79 15.24
C SER A 12 -8.82 12.00 14.61
N ALA A 13 -8.99 13.16 13.98
CA ALA A 13 -10.17 13.45 13.18
C ALA A 13 -9.99 12.83 11.80
N ILE A 14 -10.62 11.69 11.51
CA ILE A 14 -10.94 11.31 10.14
C ILE A 14 -12.33 10.66 10.12
N ALA A 15 -13.34 11.44 9.73
CA ALA A 15 -14.57 10.88 9.21
C ALA A 15 -14.36 10.67 7.69
N SER A 16 -14.46 9.44 7.21
CA SER A 16 -14.67 9.18 5.79
C SER A 16 -15.89 8.28 5.61
N LEU A 17 -16.95 8.89 5.08
CA LEU A 17 -18.14 8.23 4.58
C LEU A 17 -17.77 7.18 3.54
N ALA A 18 -18.44 6.03 3.64
CA ALA A 18 -18.37 4.93 2.69
C ALA A 18 -18.69 5.41 1.27
N GLY A 19 -17.67 5.38 0.43
CA GLY A 19 -17.72 5.40 -1.02
C GLY A 19 -16.42 4.77 -1.49
N THR A 20 -16.47 3.93 -2.52
CA THR A 20 -15.28 3.37 -3.19
C THR A 20 -14.49 4.51 -3.82
N LEU A 21 -13.66 5.19 -3.02
CA LEU A 21 -12.66 6.14 -3.48
C LEU A 21 -11.37 5.37 -3.68
N ALA A 22 -10.86 5.37 -4.91
CA ALA A 22 -9.63 4.69 -5.31
C ALA A 22 -8.34 5.26 -4.65
N ALA A 23 -8.45 6.15 -3.66
CA ALA A 23 -7.34 6.65 -2.84
C ALA A 23 -7.88 7.30 -1.55
N GLN A 24 -7.48 6.77 -0.39
CA GLN A 24 -7.75 7.37 0.92
C GLN A 24 -6.42 7.72 1.59
N SER A 25 -6.13 8.99 1.88
CA SER A 25 -4.88 9.30 2.60
C SER A 25 -5.00 8.93 4.08
N TYR A 26 -4.06 8.14 4.60
CA TYR A 26 -3.93 7.86 6.04
C TYR A 26 -2.94 8.83 6.69
N SER A 27 -3.26 9.29 7.90
CA SER A 27 -2.36 10.08 8.74
C SER A 27 -2.52 9.63 10.20
N PRO A 28 -1.50 8.97 10.79
CA PRO A 28 -0.17 8.72 10.21
C PRO A 28 -0.16 7.64 9.11
N LEU A 29 0.83 7.75 8.22
CA LEU A 29 1.19 6.72 7.25
C LEU A 29 2.63 6.29 7.57
N PHE A 30 2.81 5.03 7.93
CA PHE A 30 4.09 4.44 8.29
C PHE A 30 4.66 3.63 7.13
N ALA A 31 5.97 3.67 6.96
CA ALA A 31 6.62 2.87 5.92
C ALA A 31 6.45 1.36 6.24
N PRO A 32 6.32 0.47 5.24
CA PRO A 32 6.35 -0.96 5.49
C PRO A 32 7.65 -1.39 6.17
N ARG A 33 7.61 -2.44 7.01
CA ARG A 33 8.76 -2.98 7.77
C ARG A 33 9.54 -1.92 8.58
N SER A 34 8.83 -0.99 9.19
CA SER A 34 9.43 0.04 10.07
C SER A 34 9.00 -0.16 11.52
N THR A 35 9.65 0.54 12.43
CA THR A 35 9.31 0.53 13.85
C THR A 35 9.11 1.95 14.34
N HIS A 36 7.96 2.20 14.95
CA HIS A 36 7.55 3.51 15.44
C HIS A 36 7.27 3.46 16.93
N ARG A 37 7.81 4.43 17.68
CA ARG A 37 7.53 4.56 19.11
C ARG A 37 6.24 5.34 19.29
N GLU A 38 5.25 4.69 19.87
CA GLU A 38 3.97 5.29 20.25
C GLU A 38 3.93 5.56 21.76
N VAL A 39 3.23 6.62 22.15
CA VAL A 39 3.00 6.98 23.55
C VAL A 39 1.55 7.37 23.74
N TRP A 40 0.87 6.69 24.66
CA TRP A 40 -0.54 6.87 24.96
C TRP A 40 -0.71 7.30 26.41
N VAL A 41 -1.68 8.17 26.65
CA VAL A 41 -2.00 8.69 27.98
C VAL A 41 -3.47 8.44 28.28
N CYS A 42 -3.73 7.86 29.43
CA CYS A 42 -5.08 7.68 29.93
C CYS A 42 -5.43 8.85 30.84
N VAL A 43 -6.55 9.50 30.57
CA VAL A 43 -6.97 10.69 31.30
C VAL A 43 -8.32 10.49 31.99
N ASP A 44 -8.51 11.19 33.11
CA ASP A 44 -9.80 11.27 33.79
C ASP A 44 -10.76 12.26 33.09
N GLN A 45 -11.98 12.40 33.61
CA GLN A 45 -12.99 13.34 33.10
C GLN A 45 -12.57 14.83 33.16
N TYR A 46 -11.47 15.15 33.83
CA TYR A 46 -10.90 16.50 33.91
C TYR A 46 -9.61 16.63 33.07
N ASN A 47 -9.36 15.68 32.16
CA ASN A 47 -8.18 15.62 31.30
C ASN A 47 -6.85 15.52 32.08
N ARG A 48 -6.87 14.87 33.25
CA ARG A 48 -5.67 14.63 34.07
C ARG A 48 -5.15 13.22 33.82
N PRO A 49 -3.84 13.03 33.56
CA PRO A 49 -3.27 11.71 33.42
C PRO A 49 -3.52 10.85 34.65
N ILE A 50 -3.79 9.55 34.44
CA ILE A 50 -3.98 8.56 35.49
C ILE A 50 -2.66 7.78 35.65
N PRO A 51 -1.88 8.04 36.72
CA PRO A 51 -0.63 7.32 36.95
C PRO A 51 -0.88 5.83 37.17
N TYR A 52 0.05 5.00 36.71
CA TYR A 52 0.01 3.55 36.94
C TYR A 52 -1.28 2.86 36.49
N ALA A 53 -2.01 3.43 35.53
CA ALA A 53 -3.09 2.71 34.87
C ALA A 53 -2.50 1.54 34.06
N TYR A 54 -3.22 0.42 34.00
CA TYR A 54 -2.82 -0.75 33.24
C TYR A 54 -3.34 -0.66 31.81
N PHE A 55 -2.44 -0.78 30.84
CA PHE A 55 -2.72 -0.72 29.42
C PHE A 55 -2.64 -2.11 28.79
N THR A 56 -3.51 -2.34 27.80
CA THR A 56 -3.40 -3.45 26.85
C THR A 56 -3.60 -2.89 25.45
N VAL A 57 -2.68 -3.26 24.56
CA VAL A 57 -2.61 -2.88 23.14
C VAL A 57 -2.89 -4.11 22.30
N ALA A 58 -3.76 -3.96 21.32
CA ALA A 58 -3.89 -4.87 20.21
C ALA A 58 -3.78 -4.07 18.90
N THR A 59 -3.45 -4.75 17.82
CA THR A 59 -3.48 -4.21 16.47
C THR A 59 -4.51 -4.96 15.65
N GLY A 60 -4.98 -4.34 14.56
CA GLY A 60 -5.89 -4.93 13.62
C GLY A 60 -5.73 -4.30 12.24
N TYR A 61 -6.46 -4.83 11.26
CA TYR A 61 -6.43 -4.35 9.88
C TYR A 61 -7.84 -4.16 9.33
N TYR A 62 -7.96 -3.33 8.29
CA TYR A 62 -9.18 -3.21 7.51
C TYR A 62 -9.05 -4.04 6.24
N ALA A 63 -9.83 -5.12 6.16
CA ALA A 63 -9.95 -5.94 4.96
C ALA A 63 -10.39 -5.10 3.75
N TYR A 64 -10.06 -5.55 2.55
CA TYR A 64 -10.42 -4.89 1.28
C TYR A 64 -9.76 -3.53 1.05
N THR A 65 -8.78 -3.13 1.87
CA THR A 65 -7.98 -1.93 1.64
C THR A 65 -6.78 -2.24 0.74
N ASN A 66 -6.38 -1.27 -0.11
CA ASN A 66 -5.27 -1.42 -1.05
C ASN A 66 -5.38 -2.64 -1.99
N ALA A 67 -6.61 -3.01 -2.39
CA ALA A 67 -6.90 -4.19 -3.21
C ALA A 67 -6.52 -5.55 -2.60
N HIS A 68 -6.30 -5.62 -1.28
CA HIS A 68 -6.21 -6.86 -0.53
C HIS A 68 -7.61 -7.41 -0.24
N TYR A 69 -8.16 -8.21 -1.14
CA TYR A 69 -9.56 -8.65 -1.08
C TYR A 69 -9.82 -9.93 -0.24
N HIS A 70 -9.00 -10.21 0.78
CA HIS A 70 -9.07 -11.43 1.59
C HIS A 70 -9.44 -11.10 3.02
N ASP A 71 -10.24 -11.98 3.59
CA ASP A 71 -10.42 -12.11 5.03
C ASP A 71 -9.84 -13.48 5.39
N ASP A 72 -8.52 -13.52 5.63
CA ASP A 72 -7.77 -14.72 6.00
C ASP A 72 -7.44 -14.65 7.50
N PRO A 73 -7.71 -15.68 8.32
CA PRO A 73 -7.19 -15.74 9.69
C PRO A 73 -5.66 -15.65 9.79
N TRP A 74 -4.92 -15.87 8.70
CA TRP A 74 -3.46 -15.71 8.62
C TRP A 74 -3.01 -14.36 8.07
N HIS A 75 -3.92 -13.38 7.96
CA HIS A 75 -3.60 -12.07 7.44
C HIS A 75 -2.50 -11.39 8.26
N VAL A 76 -1.49 -10.83 7.57
CA VAL A 76 -0.33 -10.22 8.22
C VAL A 76 -0.59 -8.73 8.41
N PHE A 77 -0.58 -8.27 9.66
CA PHE A 77 -0.71 -6.86 10.04
C PHE A 77 0.35 -6.49 11.08
N SER A 78 0.45 -5.20 11.41
CA SER A 78 1.45 -4.68 12.35
C SER A 78 1.31 -5.29 13.75
N THR A 79 2.38 -5.24 14.53
CA THR A 79 2.41 -5.75 15.91
C THR A 79 2.87 -4.68 16.88
N ALA A 80 2.40 -4.75 18.13
CA ALA A 80 2.77 -3.83 19.20
C ALA A 80 3.60 -4.54 20.29
N THR A 81 4.68 -3.91 20.78
CA THR A 81 5.49 -4.45 21.88
C THR A 81 6.02 -3.34 22.81
N PRO A 82 5.84 -3.42 24.14
CA PRO A 82 5.00 -4.41 24.82
C PRO A 82 3.52 -4.22 24.46
N TYR A 83 2.77 -5.32 24.41
CA TYR A 83 1.33 -5.28 24.17
C TYR A 83 0.54 -5.01 25.46
N GLU A 84 1.19 -4.95 26.62
CA GLU A 84 0.55 -4.63 27.89
C GLU A 84 1.56 -4.09 28.91
N GLY A 85 1.06 -3.38 29.92
CA GLY A 85 1.87 -2.94 31.05
C GLY A 85 1.29 -1.73 31.78
N TYR A 86 1.96 -1.33 32.86
CA TYR A 86 1.56 -0.15 33.63
C TYR A 86 2.17 1.11 33.05
N ALA A 87 1.37 2.17 32.99
CA ALA A 87 1.87 3.51 32.74
C ALA A 87 2.84 3.98 33.84
N GLY A 88 3.70 4.93 33.48
CA GLY A 88 4.59 5.60 34.43
C GLY A 88 3.85 6.53 35.40
N SER A 89 4.63 7.23 36.24
CA SER A 89 4.09 8.24 37.17
C SER A 89 3.44 9.43 36.45
N SER A 90 3.78 9.67 35.18
CA SER A 90 3.15 10.67 34.31
C SER A 90 1.84 10.19 33.67
N GLY A 91 1.44 8.92 33.85
CA GLY A 91 0.28 8.33 33.17
C GLY A 91 0.53 7.93 31.72
N GLU A 92 1.78 8.05 31.25
CA GLU A 92 2.20 7.65 29.90
C GLU A 92 2.54 6.16 29.85
N PHE A 93 2.05 5.50 28.82
CA PHE A 93 2.43 4.15 28.41
C PHE A 93 2.97 4.20 26.99
N GLY A 94 4.17 3.67 26.76
CA GLY A 94 4.76 3.65 25.42
C GLY A 94 5.04 2.23 24.93
N PHE A 95 4.82 2.02 23.65
CA PHE A 95 5.07 0.76 22.95
C PHE A 95 5.67 1.02 21.57
N ASP A 96 6.32 0.01 21.01
CA ASP A 96 6.85 0.03 19.66
C ASP A 96 5.84 -0.66 18.74
N LEU A 97 5.42 0.05 17.69
CA LEU A 97 4.59 -0.46 16.60
C LEU A 97 5.52 -0.89 15.47
N ALA A 98 5.62 -2.20 15.24
CA ALA A 98 6.35 -2.78 14.12
C ALA A 98 5.40 -3.03 12.95
N THR A 99 5.60 -2.31 11.84
CA THR A 99 4.70 -2.38 10.69
C THR A 99 4.95 -3.58 9.80
N THR A 100 3.88 -4.09 9.20
CA THR A 100 3.93 -5.21 8.25
C THR A 100 4.61 -4.82 6.92
N ILE A 101 4.87 -5.82 6.07
CA ILE A 101 5.26 -5.63 4.66
C ILE A 101 4.04 -5.35 3.75
N VAL A 102 2.85 -5.73 4.20
CA VAL A 102 1.60 -5.57 3.46
C VAL A 102 1.13 -4.12 3.60
N ALA A 103 1.08 -3.38 2.51
CA ALA A 103 0.65 -2.00 2.58
C ALA A 103 -0.88 -1.93 2.63
N GLN A 104 -1.44 -1.47 3.75
CA GLN A 104 -2.87 -1.51 4.01
C GLN A 104 -3.27 -0.53 5.09
N ALA A 105 -4.57 -0.37 5.29
CA ALA A 105 -5.08 0.35 6.44
C ALA A 105 -5.14 -0.54 7.67
N GLU A 106 -4.75 0.00 8.81
CA GLU A 106 -4.66 -0.71 10.08
C GLU A 106 -5.16 0.13 11.25
N ALA A 107 -5.37 -0.52 12.39
CA ALA A 107 -5.84 0.11 13.61
C ALA A 107 -5.02 -0.34 14.82
N ILE A 108 -4.79 0.58 15.73
CA ILE A 108 -4.35 0.32 17.09
C ILE A 108 -5.58 0.32 17.97
N LEU A 109 -5.77 -0.73 18.74
CA LEU A 109 -6.85 -0.89 19.70
C LEU A 109 -6.25 -0.87 21.11
N MET A 110 -6.68 0.08 21.92
CA MET A 110 -6.11 0.31 23.25
C MET A 110 -7.19 0.16 24.31
N SER A 111 -6.83 -0.46 25.42
CA SER A 111 -7.58 -0.34 26.67
C SER A 111 -6.70 0.19 27.78
N CYS A 112 -7.27 1.03 28.64
CA CYS A 112 -6.66 1.52 29.88
C CYS A 112 -7.60 1.20 31.04
N SER A 113 -7.06 0.64 32.11
CA SER A 113 -7.84 0.23 33.28
C SER A 113 -7.19 0.69 34.60
N ASN A 114 -8.04 1.02 35.57
CA ASN A 114 -7.66 1.25 36.97
C ASN A 114 -8.75 0.68 37.89
N GLU A 115 -8.61 0.86 39.21
CA GLU A 115 -9.58 0.37 40.21
C GLU A 115 -11.01 0.89 40.02
N PHE A 116 -11.19 1.97 39.25
CA PHE A 116 -12.48 2.59 38.99
C PHE A 116 -13.11 2.17 37.66
N GLY A 117 -12.39 1.42 36.80
CA GLY A 117 -12.91 0.88 35.55
C GLY A 117 -11.98 1.01 34.35
N THR A 118 -12.47 0.52 33.20
CA THR A 118 -11.73 0.42 31.93
C THR A 118 -12.29 1.38 30.88
N VAL A 119 -11.42 1.99 30.09
CA VAL A 119 -11.74 2.76 28.89
C VAL A 119 -11.08 2.14 27.68
N TYR A 120 -11.70 2.31 26.51
CA TYR A 120 -11.22 1.83 25.23
C TYR A 120 -11.01 3.00 24.28
N ALA A 121 -10.00 2.89 23.43
CA ALA A 121 -9.72 3.85 22.38
C ALA A 121 -9.16 3.13 21.16
N SER A 122 -9.30 3.74 19.98
CA SER A 122 -8.71 3.26 18.75
C SER A 122 -8.04 4.40 17.98
N ALA A 123 -7.01 4.07 17.21
CA ALA A 123 -6.38 4.97 16.27
C ALA A 123 -6.10 4.25 14.96
N ASP A 124 -6.53 4.85 13.86
CA ASP A 124 -6.36 4.29 12.52
C ASP A 124 -5.07 4.83 11.91
N PHE A 125 -4.35 3.98 11.17
CA PHE A 125 -3.13 4.35 10.47
C PHE A 125 -3.02 3.59 9.14
N GLY A 126 -2.14 4.05 8.27
CA GLY A 126 -1.79 3.34 7.05
C GLY A 126 -0.38 2.74 7.15
N VAL A 127 -0.17 1.62 6.48
CA VAL A 127 1.16 1.08 6.15
C VAL A 127 1.35 1.25 4.65
N GLY A 128 2.41 1.93 4.21
CA GLY A 128 2.65 2.18 2.80
C GLY A 128 3.63 3.31 2.51
N TYR A 129 3.71 3.69 1.24
CA TYR A 129 4.60 4.76 0.77
C TYR A 129 3.79 6.02 0.45
N ASN A 130 4.30 7.19 0.86
CA ASN A 130 3.63 8.48 0.69
C ASN A 130 4.03 9.24 -0.57
N ASP A 131 4.94 8.69 -1.39
CA ASP A 131 5.48 9.29 -2.61
C ASP A 131 5.09 8.50 -3.87
N LEU A 132 3.95 7.82 -3.81
CA LEU A 132 3.31 7.17 -4.94
C LEU A 132 2.17 8.04 -5.45
N TYR A 133 2.06 8.15 -6.77
CA TYR A 133 0.95 8.85 -7.40
C TYR A 133 0.38 8.03 -8.55
N TYR A 134 -0.88 8.31 -8.82
CA TYR A 134 -1.60 7.70 -9.92
C TYR A 134 -0.95 8.11 -11.25
N ASN A 135 -0.43 7.12 -11.96
CA ASN A 135 0.27 7.29 -13.22
C ASN A 135 -0.52 6.60 -14.32
N HIS A 136 -1.40 7.37 -14.96
CA HIS A 136 -2.09 6.94 -16.16
C HIS A 136 -2.23 8.09 -17.15
N HIS A 137 -1.97 7.80 -18.42
CA HIS A 137 -2.03 8.78 -19.51
C HIS A 137 -2.87 8.24 -20.66
N ASP A 138 -4.17 8.53 -20.65
CA ASP A 138 -5.12 8.04 -21.66
C ASP A 138 -4.69 8.32 -23.11
N GLY A 139 -3.91 9.38 -23.33
CA GLY A 139 -3.42 9.75 -24.67
C GLY A 139 -2.43 8.75 -25.28
N ILE A 140 -1.65 8.04 -24.46
CA ILE A 140 -0.57 7.15 -24.92
C ILE A 140 -0.68 5.73 -24.36
N TRP A 141 -1.52 5.51 -23.34
CA TRP A 141 -1.68 4.22 -22.70
C TRP A 141 -3.09 3.67 -22.84
N HIS A 142 -3.16 2.36 -23.04
CA HIS A 142 -4.37 1.56 -22.91
C HIS A 142 -4.26 0.75 -21.63
N LYS A 143 -5.20 0.92 -20.70
CA LYS A 143 -5.20 0.16 -19.44
C LYS A 143 -5.56 -1.30 -19.74
N ILE A 144 -4.70 -2.21 -19.32
CA ILE A 144 -4.97 -3.65 -19.26
C ILE A 144 -4.60 -4.17 -17.87
N GLY A 145 -4.98 -5.41 -17.55
CA GLY A 145 -4.64 -6.02 -16.28
C GLY A 145 -5.74 -6.03 -15.24
N GLY A 146 -5.36 -6.52 -14.06
CA GLY A 146 -6.25 -6.59 -12.91
C GLY A 146 -7.52 -7.41 -13.14
N THR A 147 -8.47 -7.27 -12.22
CA THR A 147 -9.80 -7.91 -12.32
C THR A 147 -10.66 -7.36 -13.47
N ASP A 148 -10.31 -6.20 -14.04
CA ASP A 148 -11.12 -5.51 -15.05
C ASP A 148 -11.05 -6.16 -16.43
N THR A 149 -10.03 -6.97 -16.69
CA THR A 149 -9.91 -7.74 -17.95
C THR A 149 -10.55 -9.13 -17.85
N GLY A 150 -11.31 -9.40 -16.78
CA GLY A 150 -11.90 -10.72 -16.50
C GLY A 150 -10.90 -11.77 -16.03
N ALA A 151 -9.62 -11.42 -15.99
CA ALA A 151 -8.56 -12.22 -15.40
C ALA A 151 -8.53 -11.95 -13.89
N ASN A 152 -9.28 -12.74 -13.12
CA ASN A 152 -9.27 -12.72 -11.65
C ASN A 152 -7.90 -13.16 -11.09
N THR A 153 -6.90 -12.28 -11.23
CA THR A 153 -5.50 -12.56 -10.97
C THR A 153 -5.01 -12.02 -9.63
N GLY A 154 -5.84 -11.25 -8.92
CA GLY A 154 -5.49 -10.65 -7.63
C GLY A 154 -4.65 -9.36 -7.70
N HIS A 155 -4.31 -8.87 -8.89
CA HIS A 155 -3.55 -7.62 -9.06
C HIS A 155 -4.35 -6.33 -8.77
N GLY A 156 -5.53 -6.41 -8.15
CA GLY A 156 -6.45 -5.27 -8.04
C GLY A 156 -7.19 -4.95 -9.33
N THR A 157 -8.06 -3.95 -9.34
CA THR A 157 -8.58 -3.36 -10.59
C THR A 157 -7.48 -2.50 -11.24
N THR A 158 -7.67 -2.14 -12.51
CA THR A 158 -6.79 -1.20 -13.21
C THR A 158 -6.82 0.22 -12.63
N ASP A 159 -7.70 0.50 -11.67
CA ASP A 159 -7.71 1.76 -10.93
C ASP A 159 -6.90 1.68 -9.63
N TYR A 160 -6.63 0.47 -9.12
CA TYR A 160 -5.80 0.26 -7.93
C TYR A 160 -4.32 0.04 -8.26
N ASN A 161 -3.96 -0.47 -9.44
CA ASN A 161 -2.58 -0.90 -9.78
C ASN A 161 -1.78 0.07 -10.67
N ARG A 162 -2.04 1.39 -10.58
CA ARG A 162 -1.45 2.42 -11.45
C ARG A 162 -0.51 3.39 -10.76
N TYR A 163 -0.02 3.03 -9.59
CA TYR A 163 0.72 3.97 -8.77
C TYR A 163 2.22 3.79 -8.95
N MET A 164 2.94 4.90 -9.07
CA MET A 164 4.38 4.90 -9.31
C MET A 164 5.06 6.05 -8.59
N ARG A 165 6.39 5.93 -8.37
CA ARG A 165 7.25 7.02 -7.95
C ARG A 165 7.56 7.96 -9.10
N THR A 166 7.97 9.18 -8.74
CA THR A 166 8.20 10.28 -9.69
C THR A 166 9.18 9.95 -10.80
N ASP A 167 10.35 9.47 -10.42
CA ASP A 167 11.41 9.04 -11.33
C ASP A 167 10.94 7.96 -12.30
N ALA A 168 10.35 6.89 -11.79
CA ALA A 168 9.91 5.75 -12.60
C ALA A 168 8.74 6.12 -13.53
N ALA A 169 7.78 6.91 -13.06
CA ALA A 169 6.63 7.32 -13.87
C ALA A 169 7.03 8.27 -15.01
N TYR A 170 7.94 9.22 -14.78
CA TYR A 170 8.55 9.98 -15.88
C TYR A 170 9.33 9.08 -16.84
N GLY A 171 10.06 8.11 -16.30
CA GLY A 171 10.83 7.14 -17.07
C GLY A 171 9.96 6.37 -18.08
N VAL A 172 8.88 5.74 -17.62
CA VAL A 172 7.97 5.00 -18.50
C VAL A 172 7.19 5.91 -19.46
N TYR A 173 6.83 7.12 -19.02
CA TYR A 173 6.16 8.10 -19.88
C TYR A 173 7.03 8.45 -21.10
N TYR A 174 8.29 8.84 -20.87
CA TYR A 174 9.20 9.18 -21.96
C TYR A 174 9.66 7.95 -22.76
N ALA A 175 9.77 6.78 -22.14
CA ALA A 175 10.05 5.54 -22.85
C ALA A 175 8.94 5.19 -23.84
N THR A 176 7.68 5.41 -23.43
CA THR A 176 6.51 5.24 -24.28
C THR A 176 6.54 6.21 -25.46
N LEU A 177 6.80 7.50 -25.22
CA LEU A 177 6.87 8.49 -26.29
C LEU A 177 7.97 8.16 -27.30
N ASP A 178 9.15 7.75 -26.84
CA ASP A 178 10.26 7.33 -27.72
C ASP A 178 9.90 6.09 -28.54
N TYR A 179 9.19 5.15 -27.94
CA TYR A 179 8.74 3.93 -28.62
C TYR A 179 7.72 4.27 -29.72
N LEU A 180 6.69 5.06 -29.40
CA LEU A 180 5.63 5.45 -30.34
C LEU A 180 6.19 6.30 -31.50
N ALA A 181 7.18 7.16 -31.24
CA ALA A 181 7.87 7.91 -32.29
C ALA A 181 8.59 7.00 -33.31
N GLY A 182 9.01 5.80 -32.89
CA GLY A 182 9.65 4.79 -33.73
C GLY A 182 8.73 3.70 -34.28
N ALA A 183 7.43 3.74 -33.97
CA ALA A 183 6.44 2.73 -34.36
C ALA A 183 5.28 3.35 -35.17
N PRO A 184 5.49 3.66 -36.46
CA PRO A 184 4.47 4.31 -37.28
C PRO A 184 3.17 3.51 -37.32
N GLY A 185 2.05 4.15 -36.99
CA GLY A 185 0.73 3.52 -36.97
C GLY A 185 0.28 3.00 -35.60
N GLN A 186 1.20 2.87 -34.63
CA GLN A 186 0.84 2.57 -33.25
C GLN A 186 0.53 3.87 -32.50
N GLN A 187 -0.65 3.95 -31.89
CA GLN A 187 -1.11 5.16 -31.18
C GLN A 187 -0.89 5.09 -29.67
N LYS A 188 -0.93 3.87 -29.12
CA LYS A 188 -0.85 3.60 -27.69
C LYS A 188 -0.05 2.34 -27.41
N VAL A 189 0.34 2.18 -26.15
CA VAL A 189 0.85 0.92 -25.61
C VAL A 189 -0.06 0.42 -24.50
N CYS A 190 -0.19 -0.89 -24.36
CA CYS A 190 -0.94 -1.47 -23.25
C CYS A 190 -0.09 -1.54 -21.98
N THR A 191 -0.46 -0.80 -20.94
CA THR A 191 0.21 -0.86 -19.64
C THR A 191 -0.56 -1.78 -18.71
N ASN A 192 0.13 -2.69 -18.05
CA ASN A 192 -0.40 -3.64 -17.06
C ASN A 192 0.00 -3.19 -15.64
N ASP A 193 0.66 -4.03 -14.85
CA ASP A 193 0.88 -3.81 -13.43
C ASP A 193 1.89 -2.69 -13.19
N MET A 194 1.57 -1.80 -12.26
CA MET A 194 2.51 -0.86 -11.61
C MET A 194 2.50 -1.18 -10.12
N ALA A 195 2.43 -0.21 -9.20
CA ALA A 195 2.15 -0.49 -7.79
C ALA A 195 0.68 -0.26 -7.44
N LEU A 196 0.31 -0.80 -6.28
CA LEU A 196 -0.90 -0.42 -5.56
C LEU A 196 -0.77 1.00 -4.99
N TRP A 197 -1.88 1.59 -4.54
CA TRP A 197 -1.92 3.00 -4.14
C TRP A 197 -1.15 3.32 -2.84
N LEU A 198 -1.10 2.38 -1.88
CA LEU A 198 -0.15 2.42 -0.76
C LEU A 198 1.19 1.76 -1.09
N GLY A 199 1.34 1.25 -2.32
CA GLY A 199 2.40 0.35 -2.74
C GLY A 199 2.27 -0.99 -2.04
N GLY A 200 3.40 -1.52 -1.60
CA GLY A 200 3.46 -2.83 -0.98
C GLY A 200 3.05 -3.92 -1.95
N LYS A 201 2.79 -5.08 -1.37
CA LYS A 201 2.71 -6.33 -2.10
C LYS A 201 1.37 -6.50 -2.78
N PHE A 202 1.34 -7.00 -4.02
CA PHE A 202 0.10 -7.59 -4.53
C PHE A 202 -0.26 -8.85 -3.73
N ASP A 203 -1.56 -9.06 -3.51
CA ASP A 203 -2.05 -10.37 -3.12
C ASP A 203 -2.63 -11.05 -4.35
N ILE A 204 -1.95 -12.04 -4.91
CA ILE A 204 -2.48 -12.80 -6.06
C ILE A 204 -3.24 -14.06 -5.65
N ASN A 205 -3.21 -14.40 -4.37
CA ASN A 205 -3.84 -15.60 -3.81
C ASN A 205 -5.17 -15.32 -3.09
N ALA A 206 -5.48 -14.06 -2.86
CA ALA A 206 -6.38 -13.53 -3.85
C ALA A 206 -7.80 -14.08 -3.82
N LEU A 207 -8.17 -14.41 -5.04
CA LEU A 207 -9.49 -14.81 -5.42
C LEU A 207 -9.66 -16.34 -5.34
N ILE A 208 -8.66 -17.05 -4.79
CA ILE A 208 -8.66 -18.53 -4.69
C ILE A 208 -8.66 -19.06 -3.24
N GLY A 209 -8.74 -18.18 -2.24
CA GLY A 209 -8.81 -18.58 -0.83
C GLY A 209 -7.54 -19.29 -0.32
N ALA A 210 -6.40 -19.02 -0.95
CA ALA A 210 -5.10 -19.53 -0.54
C ALA A 210 -4.40 -18.50 0.35
N PRO A 211 -3.42 -18.91 1.19
CA PRO A 211 -2.65 -17.98 2.00
C PRO A 211 -2.01 -16.88 1.14
N TRP A 212 -1.92 -15.68 1.72
CA TRP A 212 -1.30 -14.51 1.12
C TRP A 212 0.01 -14.88 0.41
N ARG A 213 0.19 -14.37 -0.82
CA ARG A 213 1.44 -14.57 -1.58
C ARG A 213 1.79 -13.37 -2.44
N SER A 214 3.01 -12.89 -2.24
CA SER A 214 3.70 -11.93 -3.11
C SER A 214 4.20 -12.60 -4.40
N PRO A 215 3.83 -12.14 -5.60
CA PRO A 215 4.46 -12.60 -6.84
C PRO A 215 5.54 -11.66 -7.37
N HIS A 216 5.36 -10.33 -7.26
CA HIS A 216 6.18 -9.35 -7.97
C HIS A 216 6.76 -8.30 -7.02
N ALA A 217 7.82 -8.66 -6.29
CA ALA A 217 8.48 -7.76 -5.35
C ALA A 217 9.03 -6.47 -5.99
N SER A 218 9.26 -6.48 -7.31
CA SER A 218 9.70 -5.29 -8.06
C SER A 218 8.65 -4.18 -8.12
N HIS A 219 7.36 -4.51 -7.97
CA HIS A 219 6.28 -3.53 -8.08
C HIS A 219 5.97 -2.82 -6.77
N ASP A 220 6.37 -3.36 -5.62
CA ASP A 220 5.94 -2.89 -4.30
C ASP A 220 6.16 -1.40 -4.07
N ARG A 221 7.21 -0.86 -4.70
CA ARG A 221 7.67 0.50 -4.46
C ARG A 221 7.22 1.51 -5.51
N GLY A 222 6.46 1.08 -6.52
CA GLY A 222 6.10 1.95 -7.64
C GLY A 222 7.25 2.28 -8.57
N THR A 223 8.24 1.40 -8.65
CA THR A 223 9.42 1.56 -9.51
C THR A 223 9.43 0.61 -10.69
N ALA A 224 8.42 -0.25 -10.83
CA ALA A 224 8.30 -1.18 -11.94
C ALA A 224 6.97 -1.02 -12.68
N VAL A 225 6.97 -1.41 -13.94
CA VAL A 225 5.81 -1.44 -14.83
C VAL A 225 5.92 -2.59 -15.82
N ASP A 226 4.79 -3.23 -16.09
CA ASP A 226 4.64 -4.20 -17.16
C ASP A 226 3.92 -3.58 -18.36
N VAL A 227 4.46 -3.82 -19.56
CA VAL A 227 3.87 -3.35 -20.83
C VAL A 227 3.69 -4.53 -21.77
N ALA A 228 2.45 -4.79 -22.20
CA ALA A 228 2.13 -6.00 -22.96
C ALA A 228 2.83 -6.03 -24.32
N GLY A 229 3.42 -7.18 -24.62
CA GLY A 229 3.90 -7.55 -25.94
C GLY A 229 3.08 -8.68 -26.54
N PRO A 230 3.52 -9.22 -27.69
CA PRO A 230 2.84 -10.30 -28.40
C PRO A 230 2.49 -11.49 -27.51
N GLY A 231 1.23 -11.93 -27.60
CA GLY A 231 0.73 -13.10 -26.87
C GLY A 231 0.27 -12.81 -25.45
N SER A 232 0.09 -11.54 -25.09
CA SER A 232 -0.47 -11.14 -23.80
C SER A 232 -1.93 -11.61 -23.63
N GLY A 233 -2.71 -11.65 -24.71
CA GLY A 233 -4.13 -12.02 -24.72
C GLY A 233 -5.05 -11.00 -24.03
N GLN A 234 -4.50 -9.94 -23.44
CA GLN A 234 -5.21 -8.88 -22.74
C GLN A 234 -5.12 -7.53 -23.47
N CYS A 235 -4.21 -7.42 -24.45
CA CYS A 235 -3.97 -6.21 -25.23
C CYS A 235 -4.40 -6.43 -26.69
N PRO A 236 -5.09 -5.45 -27.32
CA PRO A 236 -5.23 -5.45 -28.77
C PRO A 236 -3.86 -5.43 -29.46
N ASP A 237 -3.64 -6.30 -30.46
CA ASP A 237 -2.36 -6.42 -31.18
C ASP A 237 -1.79 -5.08 -31.66
N SER A 238 -2.65 -4.12 -32.02
CA SER A 238 -2.22 -2.78 -32.46
C SER A 238 -1.59 -1.91 -31.37
N TYR A 239 -1.66 -2.31 -30.10
CA TYR A 239 -1.08 -1.62 -28.94
C TYR A 239 -0.01 -2.45 -28.22
N GLU A 240 0.26 -3.68 -28.68
CA GLU A 240 1.35 -4.49 -28.14
C GLU A 240 2.71 -3.90 -28.54
N VAL A 241 3.70 -4.04 -27.66
CA VAL A 241 5.05 -3.54 -27.91
C VAL A 241 5.99 -4.66 -28.36
N ASN A 242 6.97 -4.33 -29.20
CA ASN A 242 8.15 -5.17 -29.31
C ASN A 242 8.90 -5.12 -27.97
N VAL A 243 8.83 -6.22 -27.22
CA VAL A 243 9.30 -6.30 -25.83
C VAL A 243 10.74 -5.82 -25.68
N ALA A 244 11.66 -6.35 -26.48
CA ALA A 244 13.08 -5.98 -26.40
C ALA A 244 13.31 -4.49 -26.71
N ALA A 245 12.67 -3.98 -27.77
CA ALA A 245 12.79 -2.58 -28.15
C ALA A 245 12.21 -1.64 -27.08
N PHE A 246 11.11 -2.01 -26.44
CA PHE A 246 10.51 -1.20 -25.37
C PHE A 246 11.39 -1.17 -24.11
N ILE A 247 11.97 -2.31 -23.72
CA ILE A 247 12.95 -2.38 -22.62
C ILE A 247 14.14 -1.45 -22.90
N ASP A 248 14.65 -1.41 -24.14
CA ASP A 248 15.72 -0.49 -24.52
C ASP A 248 15.33 0.98 -24.33
N ARG A 249 14.07 1.34 -24.61
CA ARG A 249 13.55 2.69 -24.32
C ARG A 249 13.48 2.95 -22.81
N CYS A 250 13.00 2.00 -22.03
CA CYS A 250 12.99 2.12 -20.57
C CYS A 250 14.39 2.36 -20.00
N VAL A 251 15.39 1.58 -20.45
CA VAL A 251 16.78 1.72 -19.99
C VAL A 251 17.39 3.05 -20.42
N ALA A 252 17.10 3.52 -21.65
CA ALA A 252 17.49 4.86 -22.08
C ALA A 252 16.84 5.98 -21.24
N ARG A 253 15.75 5.68 -20.52
CA ARG A 253 15.03 6.58 -19.61
C ARG A 253 15.24 6.23 -18.13
N GLY A 254 16.35 5.58 -17.81
CA GLY A 254 16.83 5.39 -16.43
C GLY A 254 16.40 4.10 -15.76
N ALA A 255 15.70 3.20 -16.45
CA ALA A 255 15.46 1.86 -15.93
C ALA A 255 16.78 1.09 -15.82
N LEU A 256 16.87 0.20 -14.84
CA LEU A 256 18.03 -0.63 -14.60
C LEU A 256 17.98 -1.86 -15.50
N ARG A 257 18.94 -2.00 -16.40
CA ARG A 257 19.02 -3.14 -17.34
C ARG A 257 18.94 -4.50 -16.64
N THR A 258 19.64 -4.67 -15.53
CA THR A 258 19.69 -5.93 -14.77
C THR A 258 18.31 -6.35 -14.23
N TYR A 259 17.41 -5.40 -14.05
CA TYR A 259 16.07 -5.63 -13.49
C TYR A 259 14.96 -5.37 -14.50
N SER A 260 15.30 -5.04 -15.76
CA SER A 260 14.33 -4.83 -16.83
C SER A 260 14.40 -6.02 -17.78
N VAL A 261 13.44 -6.92 -17.67
CA VAL A 261 13.49 -8.26 -18.25
C VAL A 261 12.41 -8.47 -19.30
N ASN A 262 12.73 -9.33 -20.27
CA ASN A 262 11.76 -9.83 -21.22
C ASN A 262 11.03 -11.01 -20.56
N GLU A 263 9.83 -10.75 -20.07
CA GLU A 263 8.91 -11.79 -19.66
C GLU A 263 8.10 -12.19 -20.90
N SER A 264 7.81 -13.48 -21.08
CA SER A 264 7.43 -14.09 -22.36
C SER A 264 6.35 -13.37 -23.18
N ASN A 265 5.49 -12.56 -22.54
CA ASN A 265 4.43 -11.78 -23.16
C ASN A 265 4.40 -10.29 -22.74
N HIS A 266 5.41 -9.77 -22.04
CA HIS A 266 5.48 -8.36 -21.65
C HIS A 266 6.90 -7.84 -21.40
N ALA A 267 7.08 -6.54 -21.57
CA ALA A 267 8.25 -5.82 -21.13
C ALA A 267 8.10 -5.43 -19.67
N HIS A 268 8.93 -6.01 -18.81
CA HIS A 268 9.08 -5.58 -17.42
C HIS A 268 10.17 -4.50 -17.37
N CYS A 269 9.82 -3.28 -16.97
CA CYS A 269 10.76 -2.17 -16.82
C CYS A 269 10.86 -1.76 -15.36
N ASN A 270 12.07 -1.72 -14.80
CA ASN A 270 12.27 -1.46 -13.37
C ASN A 270 13.36 -0.40 -13.13
N TRP A 271 13.01 0.66 -12.39
CA TRP A 271 13.90 1.74 -11.96
C TRP A 271 14.46 1.47 -10.56
N ALA A 272 15.48 2.23 -10.18
CA ALA A 272 16.07 2.06 -8.85
C ALA A 272 15.05 2.34 -7.74
N ASN A 273 14.96 1.41 -6.79
CA ASN A 273 14.33 1.69 -5.51
C ASN A 273 15.08 2.83 -4.79
N PRO A 274 14.37 3.69 -4.05
CA PRO A 274 15.03 4.68 -3.21
C PRO A 274 15.87 3.97 -2.13
N ALA A 275 16.95 4.61 -1.69
CA ALA A 275 17.82 4.07 -0.64
C ALA A 275 17.08 3.80 0.69
N THR A 276 15.90 4.38 0.88
CA THR A 276 15.03 4.18 2.04
C THR A 276 14.09 2.98 1.93
N TYR A 277 14.10 2.25 0.81
CA TYR A 277 13.28 1.05 0.63
C TYR A 277 13.86 -0.12 1.45
N PRO A 278 13.08 -0.73 2.35
CA PRO A 278 13.56 -1.84 3.16
C PRO A 278 13.82 -3.07 2.29
N HIS A 279 15.01 -3.66 2.44
CA HIS A 279 15.40 -4.92 1.81
C HIS A 279 14.58 -6.11 2.34
#